data_AF-A0ABD5XSF3-F1
#
_entry.id   AF-A0ABD5XSF3-F1
#
_cell.length_a   1.000
_cell.length_b   1.000
_cell.length_c   1.000
_cell.angle_alpha   90.00
_cell.angle_beta   90.00
_cell.angle_gamma   90.00
#
_symmetry.space_group_name_H-M   'P 1'
#
loop_
_entity.id
_entity.type
_entity.pdbx_description
1 polymer ?
#
loop_
_entity_poly.entity_id
_entity_poly.type
_entity_poly.pdbx_seq_one_letter_code
_entity_poly.pdbx_strand_id
1 'polypeptide(L)'
;MSRYRERGGGVALEDLAFGVAVAEGEDGREEPTNYEWQKVYAALRHHHVPKLASLRVLAFDPEAERVTRGPRFDAVRDALAAIDDTLDRGGQTHGDCGE
;
A
#
# COMPACT_ATOMS: atom_id res chain seq x y z
N MET A 1 16.06 -5.55 9.81
CA MET A 1 16.90 -5.34 8.61
C MET A 1 16.25 -6.08 7.43
N SER A 2 15.47 -5.40 6.59
CA SER A 2 14.95 -6.01 5.35
C SER A 2 15.41 -5.19 4.14
N ARG A 3 16.44 -5.70 3.46
CA ARG A 3 16.83 -5.27 2.11
C ARG A 3 15.89 -5.93 1.11
N TYR A 4 14.93 -5.19 0.57
CA TYR A 4 14.19 -5.64 -0.61
C TYR A 4 15.15 -5.61 -1.80
N ARG A 5 15.64 -6.79 -2.19
CA ARG A 5 16.63 -6.95 -3.26
C ARG A 5 15.89 -6.88 -4.60
N GLU A 6 15.83 -5.67 -5.15
CA GLU A 6 15.43 -5.37 -6.51
C GLU A 6 16.42 -5.97 -7.52
N ARG A 7 16.21 -7.24 -7.91
CA ARG A 7 16.85 -7.82 -9.10
C ARG A 7 16.02 -8.99 -9.61
N GLY A 8 14.84 -8.68 -10.14
CA GLY A 8 13.85 -9.69 -10.55
C GLY A 8 12.40 -9.20 -10.60
N GLY A 9 12.14 -7.92 -10.31
CA GLY A 9 11.06 -7.12 -10.89
C GLY A 9 9.81 -6.85 -10.06
N GLY A 10 9.54 -7.60 -8.99
CA GLY A 10 8.29 -7.47 -8.23
C GLY A 10 8.37 -7.80 -6.74
N VAL A 11 7.32 -7.40 -6.02
CA VAL A 11 7.09 -7.73 -4.60
C VAL A 11 6.15 -8.93 -4.53
N ALA A 12 6.37 -9.86 -3.60
CA ALA A 12 5.47 -10.98 -3.41
C ALA A 12 4.14 -10.50 -2.81
N LEU A 13 3.03 -11.11 -3.22
CA LEU A 13 1.71 -10.74 -2.73
C LEU A 13 1.57 -10.99 -1.23
N GLU A 14 2.22 -12.02 -0.71
CA GLU A 14 2.31 -12.31 0.72
C GLU A 14 2.97 -11.17 1.51
N ASP A 15 4.10 -10.63 1.01
CA ASP A 15 4.82 -9.53 1.64
C ASP A 15 3.96 -8.26 1.66
N LEU A 16 3.23 -8.00 0.57
CA LEU A 16 2.28 -6.88 0.49
C LEU A 16 1.11 -7.07 1.48
N ALA A 17 0.54 -8.27 1.56
CA ALA A 17 -0.55 -8.56 2.47
C ALA A 17 -0.13 -8.40 3.93
N PHE A 18 1.06 -8.90 4.28
CA PHE A 18 1.63 -8.73 5.61
C PHE A 18 1.88 -7.26 5.93
N GLY A 19 2.53 -6.52 5.02
CA GLY A 19 2.79 -5.09 5.20
C GLY A 19 1.52 -4.25 5.36
N VAL A 20 0.48 -4.54 4.60
CA VAL A 20 -0.84 -3.90 4.76
C VAL A 20 -1.47 -4.29 6.09
N ALA A 21 -1.44 -5.57 6.48
CA ALA A 21 -2.01 -6.02 7.76
C ALA A 21 -1.31 -5.37 8.97
N VAL A 22 0.01 -5.16 8.90
CA VAL A 22 0.75 -4.38 9.90
C VAL A 22 0.28 -2.92 9.91
N ALA A 23 0.15 -2.29 8.74
CA ALA A 23 -0.25 -0.89 8.63
C ALA A 23 -1.71 -0.61 9.06
N GLU A 24 -2.61 -1.59 8.86
CA GLU A 24 -4.03 -1.52 9.27
C GLU A 24 -4.24 -1.92 10.74
N GLY A 25 -3.21 -2.47 11.39
CA GLY A 25 -3.26 -2.84 12.80
C GLY A 25 -3.40 -1.62 13.72
N GLU A 26 -3.93 -1.85 14.92
CA GLU A 26 -3.95 -0.80 15.96
C GLU A 26 -2.55 -0.49 16.46
N ASP A 27 -2.30 0.80 16.69
CA ASP A 27 -1.06 1.32 17.29
C ASP A 27 -0.70 0.53 18.57
N GLY A 28 0.42 -0.19 18.51
CA GLY A 28 0.97 -0.97 19.61
C GLY A 28 1.08 -2.48 19.36
N ARG A 29 0.52 -3.02 18.28
CA ARG A 29 0.71 -4.43 17.88
C ARG A 29 1.69 -4.50 16.72
N GLU A 30 2.86 -5.09 16.95
CA GLU A 30 3.93 -5.15 15.94
C GLU A 30 3.70 -6.27 14.90
N GLU A 31 2.92 -7.31 15.24
CA GLU A 31 2.66 -8.45 14.35
C GLU A 31 1.15 -8.73 14.21
N PRO A 32 0.62 -8.80 12.97
CA PRO A 32 -0.75 -9.20 12.72
C PRO A 32 -0.95 -10.69 13.01
N THR A 33 -2.13 -11.07 13.47
CA THR A 33 -2.49 -12.47 13.65
C THR A 33 -2.55 -13.22 12.30
N ASN A 34 -2.43 -14.55 12.37
CA ASN A 34 -2.53 -15.41 11.19
C ASN A 34 -3.85 -15.19 10.41
N TYR A 35 -4.93 -14.89 11.12
CA TYR A 35 -6.24 -14.63 10.53
C TYR A 35 -6.31 -13.26 9.82
N GLU A 36 -5.71 -12.23 10.41
CA GLU A 36 -5.72 -10.87 9.86
C GLU A 36 -4.94 -10.79 8.54
N TRP A 37 -3.70 -11.30 8.49
CA TRP A 37 -2.92 -11.25 7.25
C TRP A 37 -3.54 -12.12 6.14
N GLN A 38 -4.13 -13.28 6.47
CA GLN A 38 -4.81 -14.12 5.47
C GLN A 38 -6.05 -13.44 4.89
N LYS A 39 -6.80 -12.70 5.71
CA LYS A 39 -7.96 -11.92 5.24
C LYS A 39 -7.52 -10.82 4.28
N VAL A 40 -6.46 -10.10 4.62
CA VAL A 40 -5.86 -9.07 3.75
C VAL A 40 -5.33 -9.70 2.45
N TYR A 41 -4.66 -10.84 2.54
CA TYR A 41 -4.16 -11.58 1.39
C TYR A 41 -5.28 -11.93 0.40
N ALA A 42 -6.37 -12.53 0.89
CA ALA A 42 -7.51 -12.89 0.06
C ALA A 42 -8.14 -11.65 -0.60
N ALA A 43 -8.29 -10.55 0.15
CA ALA A 43 -8.82 -9.29 -0.39
C ALA A 43 -7.92 -8.72 -1.49
N LEU A 44 -6.60 -8.66 -1.26
CA LEU A 44 -5.64 -8.16 -2.24
C LEU A 44 -5.66 -9.01 -3.51
N ARG A 45 -5.58 -10.33 -3.37
CA ARG A 45 -5.52 -11.28 -4.48
C ARG A 45 -6.76 -11.25 -5.36
N HIS A 46 -7.96 -11.22 -4.76
CA HIS A 46 -9.20 -11.38 -5.50
C HIS A 46 -9.84 -10.06 -5.93
N HIS A 47 -9.55 -8.95 -5.24
CA HIS A 47 -10.24 -7.69 -5.49
C HIS A 47 -9.28 -6.55 -5.87
N HIS A 48 -8.32 -6.24 -5.01
CA HIS A 48 -7.55 -5.00 -5.17
C HIS A 48 -6.48 -5.10 -6.26
N VAL A 49 -5.68 -6.16 -6.27
CA VAL A 49 -4.61 -6.34 -7.26
C VAL A 49 -5.17 -6.46 -8.69
N PRO A 50 -6.23 -7.26 -8.96
CA PRO A 50 -6.84 -7.29 -10.28
C PRO A 50 -7.38 -5.92 -10.74
N LYS A 51 -7.95 -5.13 -9.82
CA LYS A 51 -8.45 -3.78 -10.13
C LYS A 51 -7.31 -2.79 -10.43
N LEU A 52 -6.22 -2.83 -9.68
CA LEU A 52 -5.05 -1.98 -9.94
C LEU A 52 -4.31 -2.39 -11.22
N ALA A 53 -4.31 -3.69 -11.54
CA ALA A 53 -3.79 -4.21 -12.79
C ALA A 53 -4.62 -3.75 -14.00
N SER A 54 -5.95 -3.80 -13.92
CA SER A 54 -6.82 -3.33 -15.01
C SER A 54 -6.65 -1.83 -15.30
N LEU A 55 -6.32 -1.04 -14.28
CA LEU A 55 -6.00 0.39 -14.40
C LEU A 55 -4.56 0.66 -14.86
N ARG A 56 -3.73 -0.38 -15.06
CA ARG A 56 -2.29 -0.30 -15.40
C ARG A 56 -1.44 0.42 -14.35
N VAL A 57 -1.91 0.42 -13.11
CA VAL A 57 -1.15 0.95 -11.96
C VAL A 57 -0.13 -0.08 -11.52
N LEU A 58 -0.50 -1.36 -11.56
CA LEU A 58 0.36 -2.50 -11.27
C LEU A 58 0.32 -3.48 -12.44
N ALA A 59 1.27 -4.40 -12.49
CA ALA A 59 1.14 -5.64 -13.24
C ALA A 59 1.21 -6.80 -12.24
N PHE A 60 0.36 -7.80 -12.44
CA PHE A 60 0.25 -8.94 -11.55
C PHE A 60 0.54 -10.24 -12.31
N ASP A 61 1.48 -11.01 -11.78
CA ASP A 61 1.76 -12.37 -12.19
C ASP A 61 1.03 -13.32 -11.20
N PRO A 62 -0.08 -13.96 -11.62
CA PRO A 62 -0.84 -14.85 -10.76
C PRO A 62 -0.16 -16.22 -10.54
N GLU A 63 0.79 -16.61 -11.39
CA GLU A 63 1.50 -17.89 -11.24
C GLU A 63 2.64 -17.75 -10.23
N ALA A 64 3.36 -16.63 -10.28
CA ALA A 64 4.42 -16.33 -9.32
C ALA A 64 3.94 -15.55 -8.07
N GLU A 65 2.65 -15.21 -8.02
CA GLU A 65 2.00 -14.36 -7.00
C GLU A 65 2.80 -13.08 -6.73
N ARG A 66 3.21 -12.41 -7.81
CA ARG A 66 4.10 -11.25 -7.78
C ARG A 66 3.48 -10.03 -8.41
N VAL A 67 3.72 -8.89 -7.78
CA VAL A 67 3.24 -7.59 -8.22
C VAL A 67 4.42 -6.73 -8.65
N THR A 68 4.34 -6.16 -9.85
CA THR A 68 5.31 -5.22 -10.39
C THR A 68 4.65 -3.87 -10.65
N ARG A 69 5.45 -2.80 -10.73
CA ARG A 69 4.92 -1.46 -11.02
C ARG A 69 4.44 -1.39 -12.46
N GLY A 70 3.23 -0.89 -12.65
CA GLY A 70 2.69 -0.57 -13.97
C GLY A 70 3.10 0.82 -14.44
N PRO A 71 2.83 1.17 -15.70
CA PRO A 71 3.21 2.47 -16.28
C PRO A 71 2.52 3.68 -15.62
N ARG A 72 1.41 3.48 -14.91
CA ARG A 72 0.69 4.54 -14.19
C ARG A 72 1.05 4.62 -12.71
N PHE A 73 1.96 3.77 -12.23
CA PHE A 73 2.29 3.69 -10.80
C PHE A 73 2.74 5.03 -10.24
N ASP A 74 3.77 5.65 -10.84
CA ASP A 74 4.32 6.91 -10.35
C ASP A 74 3.29 8.05 -10.40
N ALA A 75 2.50 8.13 -11.47
CA ALA A 75 1.44 9.15 -11.59
C ALA A 75 0.38 9.03 -10.48
N VAL A 76 -0.01 7.80 -10.09
CA VAL A 76 -0.95 7.58 -8.99
C VAL A 76 -0.31 7.89 -7.64
N ARG A 77 0.95 7.46 -7.43
CA ARG A 77 1.70 7.78 -6.20
C ARG A 77 1.80 9.29 -6.00
N ASP A 78 2.18 10.03 -7.04
CA ASP A 78 2.37 11.47 -6.96
C ASP A 78 1.04 12.20 -6.71
N ALA A 79 -0.05 11.73 -7.31
CA ALA A 79 -1.38 12.24 -7.03
C ALA A 79 -1.82 11.99 -5.57
N LEU A 80 -1.53 10.81 -5.01
CA LEU A 80 -1.81 10.50 -3.61
C LEU A 80 -1.00 11.37 -2.65
N ALA A 81 0.30 11.56 -2.92
CA ALA A 81 1.15 12.43 -2.11
C ALA A 81 0.66 13.89 -2.12
N ALA A 82 0.22 14.40 -3.27
CA ALA A 82 -0.35 15.74 -3.37
C ALA A 82 -1.68 15.90 -2.59
N ILE A 83 -2.49 14.83 -2.51
CA ILE A 83 -3.72 14.81 -1.71
C ILE A 83 -3.38 14.84 -0.22
N ASP A 84 -2.42 14.02 0.21
CA ASP A 84 -1.94 13.95 1.59
C ASP A 84 -1.46 15.33 2.09
N ASP A 85 -0.57 15.97 1.32
CA ASP A 85 -0.10 17.34 1.57
C ASP A 85 -1.24 18.36 1.70
N THR A 86 -2.33 18.17 0.96
CA THR A 86 -3.50 19.04 1.00
C THR A 86 -4.31 18.81 2.27
N LEU A 87 -4.48 17.55 2.69
CA LEU A 87 -5.18 17.19 3.93
C LEU A 87 -4.43 17.68 5.17
N ASP A 88 -3.10 17.53 5.20
CA ASP A 88 -2.25 18.06 6.28
C ASP A 88 -2.31 19.59 6.40
N ARG A 89 -2.42 20.30 5.27
CA ARG A 89 -2.57 21.77 5.27
C ARG A 89 -3.96 22.20 5.76
N GLY A 90 -5.00 21.44 5.48
CA GLY A 90 -6.37 21.70 5.94
C GLY A 90 -6.54 21.58 7.46
N GLY A 91 -5.71 20.76 8.12
CA GLY A 91 -5.68 20.64 9.59
C GLY A 91 -5.03 21.81 10.33
N GLN A 92 -4.32 22.70 9.63
CA GLN A 92 -3.61 23.84 10.20
C GLN A 92 -4.41 25.16 10.06
N THR A 93 -5.64 25.19 10.59
CA THR A 93 -6.44 26.42 10.70
C THR A 93 -7.02 26.59 12.11
N HIS A 94 -6.24 26.34 13.16
CA HIS A 94 -6.62 26.78 14.51
C HIS A 94 -5.39 26.90 15.41
N GLY A 95 -4.94 28.13 15.66
CA GLY A 95 -3.82 28.37 16.57
C GLY A 95 -3.11 29.70 16.43
N ASP A 96 -3.73 30.73 15.86
CA ASP A 96 -3.25 32.12 16.02
C ASP A 96 -4.46 32.97 16.45
N CYS A 97 -4.68 33.02 17.76
CA CYS A 97 -5.38 34.11 18.41
C CYS A 97 -4.34 34.81 19.26
N GLY A 98 -3.94 36.00 18.83
CA GLY A 98 -3.09 36.88 19.59
C GLY A 98 -3.81 37.43 20.83
N GLU A 99 -2.99 37.76 21.82
CA GLU A 99 -3.27 38.76 22.85
C GLU A 99 -2.05 39.68 22.99
#